data_AF-A0A1V5KX52-F1
#
_entry.id   AF-A0A1V5KX52-F1
#
_cell.length_a   1.000
_cell.length_b   1.000
_cell.length_c   1.000
_cell.angle_alpha   90.00
_cell.angle_beta   90.00
_cell.angle_gamma   90.00
#
_symmetry.space_group_name_H-M   'P 1'
#
loop_
_entity.id
_entity.type
_entity.pdbx_description
1 polymer ?
#
loop_
_entity_poly.entity_id
_entity_poly.type
_entity_poly.pdbx_seq_one_letter_code
_entity_poly.pdbx_strand_id
1 'polypeptide(L)'
;MKVLYFSDSIFPLAGLAGAMHTGRLPAGGKQGNNSRCLPFLITKKEDAGKVFFLGKDDLGNEVYALSVKGERGMLYRLVDSFLAMYGIGEKEMSLVDSGIGDNLFLLAGIFCCRFPLLAPLGRTLIFTGLKKHWGRLVGLTARVRMSLVSLP
;
A
#
# COMPACT_ATOMS: atom_id res chain seq x y z
N MET A 1 -7.90 1.20 17.15
CA MET A 1 -7.15 0.03 16.64
C MET A 1 -6.11 0.49 15.62
N LYS A 2 -5.04 -0.28 15.39
CA LYS A 2 -3.99 0.02 14.39
C LYS A 2 -4.15 -0.90 13.19
N VAL A 3 -3.97 -0.40 11.98
CA VAL A 3 -4.07 -1.17 10.73
C VAL A 3 -2.77 -1.02 9.98
N LEU A 4 -2.04 -2.11 9.80
CA LEU A 4 -0.78 -2.10 9.05
C LEU A 4 -0.97 -2.83 7.72
N TYR A 5 -0.95 -2.05 6.64
CA TYR A 5 -0.86 -2.57 5.29
C TYR A 5 0.56 -2.99 4.97
N PHE A 6 0.75 -4.20 4.45
CA PHE A 6 2.05 -4.63 3.96
C PHE A 6 2.01 -5.19 2.54
N SER A 7 3.15 -5.06 1.84
CA SER A 7 3.34 -5.56 0.48
C SER A 7 4.78 -5.99 0.26
N ASP A 8 4.95 -7.03 -0.54
CA ASP A 8 6.23 -7.51 -1.06
C ASP A 8 6.69 -6.80 -2.34
N SER A 9 5.83 -5.93 -2.88
CA SER A 9 6.06 -5.16 -4.11
C SER A 9 7.13 -4.08 -3.92
N ILE A 10 7.93 -3.88 -4.96
CA ILE A 10 8.90 -2.77 -5.05
C ILE A 10 8.15 -1.43 -5.15
N PHE A 11 6.97 -1.45 -5.75
CA PHE A 11 6.08 -0.30 -5.80
C PHE A 11 5.28 -0.20 -4.49
N PRO A 12 5.03 1.00 -3.93
CA PRO A 12 4.35 1.15 -2.64
C PRO A 12 2.84 0.91 -2.73
N LEU A 13 2.45 -0.31 -3.07
CA LEU A 13 1.06 -0.76 -3.17
C LEU A 13 0.38 -0.80 -1.80
N ALA A 14 1.11 -1.15 -0.74
CA ALA A 14 0.60 -1.02 0.63
C ALA A 14 0.31 0.45 0.99
N GLY A 15 1.20 1.36 0.57
CA GLY A 15 1.02 2.81 0.74
C GLY A 15 -0.25 3.31 0.06
N LEU A 16 -0.50 2.84 -1.17
CA LEU A 16 -1.74 3.13 -1.90
C LEU A 16 -2.98 2.57 -1.22
N ALA A 17 -2.93 1.31 -0.78
CA ALA A 17 -4.05 0.69 -0.08
C ALA A 17 -4.40 1.48 1.19
N GLY A 18 -3.41 1.83 2.00
CA GLY A 18 -3.63 2.63 3.20
C GLY A 18 -4.12 4.06 2.90
N ALA A 19 -3.64 4.68 1.82
CA ALA A 19 -4.12 6.01 1.39
C ALA A 19 -5.58 5.98 0.88
N MET A 20 -5.99 4.89 0.21
CA MET A 20 -7.39 4.65 -0.15
C MET A 20 -8.23 4.38 1.09
N HIS A 21 -7.70 3.64 2.07
CA HIS A 21 -8.38 3.35 3.32
C HIS A 21 -8.70 4.63 4.08
N THR A 22 -7.74 5.54 4.22
CA THR A 22 -7.91 6.83 4.92
C THR A 22 -8.69 7.88 4.13
N GLY A 23 -9.19 7.55 2.93
CA GLY A 23 -9.91 8.48 2.08
C GLY A 23 -9.04 9.56 1.40
N ARG A 24 -7.71 9.55 1.63
CA ARG A 24 -6.76 10.45 0.96
C ARG A 24 -6.69 10.21 -0.55
N LEU A 25 -7.05 9.00 -0.99
CA LEU A 25 -7.13 8.63 -2.39
C LEU A 25 -8.56 8.21 -2.75
N PRO A 26 -9.20 8.82 -3.75
CA PRO A 26 -10.58 8.51 -4.09
C PRO A 26 -10.68 7.10 -4.69
N ALA A 27 -11.52 6.23 -4.11
CA ALA A 27 -11.73 4.87 -4.59
C ALA A 27 -12.24 4.82 -6.06
N GLY A 28 -12.93 5.87 -6.51
CA GLY A 28 -13.57 5.98 -7.83
C GLY A 28 -12.65 6.18 -9.04
N GLY A 29 -11.33 6.03 -8.93
CA GLY A 29 -10.41 5.94 -10.08
C GLY A 29 -10.26 7.21 -10.93
N LYS A 30 -11.01 8.28 -10.68
CA LYS A 30 -10.75 9.62 -11.22
C LYS A 30 -9.61 10.27 -10.44
N GLN A 31 -8.38 9.85 -10.73
CA GLN A 31 -7.23 10.66 -10.42
C GLN A 31 -7.29 11.89 -11.34
N GLY A 32 -7.76 13.02 -10.82
CA GLY A 32 -7.67 14.29 -11.54
C GLY A 32 -6.22 14.57 -11.92
N ASN A 33 -6.01 15.29 -13.02
CA ASN A 33 -4.71 15.65 -13.63
C ASN A 33 -3.64 16.25 -12.68
N ASN A 34 -3.94 16.43 -11.40
CA ASN A 34 -2.98 16.70 -10.34
C ASN A 34 -2.34 15.41 -9.81
N SER A 35 -1.48 14.80 -10.63
CA SER A 35 -0.52 13.75 -10.24
C SER A 35 0.56 14.24 -9.24
N ARG A 36 0.32 15.36 -8.53
CA ARG A 36 1.19 15.96 -7.51
C ARG A 36 0.93 15.43 -6.10
N CYS A 37 -0.19 14.75 -5.84
CA CYS A 37 -0.59 14.34 -4.49
C CYS A 37 0.06 13.07 -3.94
N LEU A 38 1.00 12.45 -4.66
CA LEU A 38 1.60 11.19 -4.24
C LEU A 38 3.13 11.26 -4.04
N PRO A 39 3.69 12.21 -3.26
CA PRO A 39 5.11 12.16 -2.87
C PRO A 39 5.49 10.83 -2.18
N PHE A 40 4.52 10.17 -1.55
CA PHE A 40 4.68 8.87 -0.89
C PHE A 40 4.70 7.66 -1.85
N LEU A 41 4.39 7.84 -3.15
CA LEU A 41 4.46 6.77 -4.14
C LEU A 41 5.88 6.48 -4.64
N ILE A 42 6.81 7.40 -4.42
CA ILE A 42 8.20 7.22 -4.81
C ILE A 42 8.97 6.92 -3.55
N THR A 43 8.86 5.67 -3.09
CA THR A 43 9.74 5.16 -2.04
C THR A 43 11.17 5.23 -2.59
N LYS A 44 12.02 6.06 -1.99
CA LYS A 44 13.45 6.00 -2.31
C LYS A 44 13.95 4.62 -1.89
N LYS A 45 15.03 4.13 -2.50
CA LYS A 45 15.61 2.83 -2.13
C LYS A 45 15.96 2.75 -0.63
N GLU A 46 16.23 3.91 -0.03
CA GLU A 46 16.50 4.16 1.39
C GLU A 46 15.28 4.03 2.32
N ASP A 47 14.07 3.99 1.75
CA ASP A 47 12.80 3.96 2.47
C ASP A 47 12.14 2.57 2.47
N ALA A 48 12.73 1.61 1.77
CA ALA A 48 12.32 0.21 1.84
C ALA A 48 12.49 -0.33 3.27
N GLY A 49 11.48 -1.05 3.79
CA GLY A 49 11.52 -1.57 5.16
C GLY A 49 11.05 -0.61 6.24
N LYS A 50 10.75 0.66 5.92
CA LYS A 50 10.20 1.61 6.89
C LYS A 50 8.69 1.51 6.98
N VAL A 51 8.17 1.65 8.20
CA VAL A 51 6.73 1.78 8.46
C VAL A 51 6.35 3.26 8.33
N PHE A 52 5.39 3.55 7.46
CA PHE A 52 4.88 4.90 7.22
C PHE A 52 3.50 5.07 7.83
N PHE A 53 3.32 6.14 8.61
CA PHE A 53 1.99 6.54 9.09
C PHE A 53 1.22 7.28 7.99
N LEU A 54 0.04 6.79 7.67
CA LEU A 54 -0.81 7.33 6.59
C LEU A 54 -2.01 8.13 7.10
N GLY A 55 -2.20 8.24 8.42
CA GLY A 55 -3.29 8.98 9.04
C GLY A 55 -4.28 8.07 9.76
N LYS A 56 -5.44 8.64 10.09
CA LYS A 56 -6.54 7.91 10.71
C LYS A 56 -7.67 7.66 9.70
N ASP A 57 -8.37 6.55 9.83
CA ASP A 57 -9.60 6.28 9.10
C ASP A 57 -10.82 6.99 9.75
N ASP A 58 -11.99 6.86 9.13
CA ASP A 58 -13.24 7.45 9.62
C ASP A 58 -13.70 6.86 10.97
N LEU A 59 -13.15 5.73 11.41
CA LEU A 59 -13.42 5.07 12.70
C LEU A 59 -12.37 5.44 13.76
N GLY A 60 -11.40 6.31 13.43
CA GLY A 60 -10.31 6.72 14.31
C GLY A 60 -9.14 5.74 14.40
N ASN A 61 -9.11 4.69 13.57
CA ASN A 61 -8.02 3.72 13.52
C ASN A 61 -6.79 4.30 12.85
N GLU A 62 -5.62 4.00 13.39
CA GLU A 62 -4.34 4.47 12.85
C GLU A 62 -3.90 3.56 11.71
N VAL A 63 -3.73 4.12 10.52
CA VAL A 63 -3.37 3.38 9.32
C VAL A 63 -1.88 3.58 9.01
N TYR A 64 -1.19 2.46 8.84
CA TYR A 64 0.23 2.39 8.52
C TYR A 64 0.44 1.59 7.23
N ALA A 65 1.57 1.84 6.57
CA ALA A 65 2.00 1.05 5.43
C ALA A 65 3.48 0.65 5.55
N LEU A 66 3.76 -0.58 5.16
CA LEU A 66 5.09 -1.16 5.07
C LEU A 66 5.24 -1.77 3.68
N SER A 67 6.34 -1.48 2.99
CA SER A 67 6.65 -2.11 1.71
C SER A 67 8.09 -2.61 1.76
N VAL A 68 8.26 -3.91 1.59
CA VAL A 68 9.56 -4.59 1.70
C VAL A 68 9.71 -5.53 0.53
N LYS A 69 10.76 -5.36 -0.26
CA LYS A 69 11.09 -6.34 -1.28
C LYS A 69 11.53 -7.65 -0.61
N GLY A 70 10.83 -8.76 -0.86
CA GLY A 70 11.19 -10.04 -0.26
C GLY A 70 10.08 -11.08 -0.38
N GLU A 71 10.19 -12.15 0.41
CA GLU A 71 9.16 -13.18 0.45
C GLU A 71 7.99 -12.73 1.34
N ARG A 72 6.82 -12.60 0.73
CA ARG A 72 5.56 -12.18 1.37
C ARG A 72 5.23 -12.94 2.66
N GLY A 73 5.45 -14.24 2.67
CA GLY A 73 5.19 -15.11 3.83
C GLY A 73 6.13 -14.85 5.01
N MET A 74 7.39 -14.51 4.73
CA MET A 74 8.37 -14.19 5.77
C MET A 74 7.99 -12.90 6.51
N LEU A 75 7.55 -11.87 5.79
CA LEU A 75 7.17 -10.60 6.41
C LEU A 75 5.97 -10.76 7.34
N TYR A 76 4.93 -11.48 6.89
CA TYR A 76 3.77 -11.76 7.73
C TYR A 76 4.19 -12.48 9.03
N ARG A 77 4.96 -13.57 8.91
CA ARG A 77 5.42 -14.35 10.08
C ARG A 77 6.26 -13.51 11.03
N LEU A 78 7.14 -12.65 10.50
CA LEU A 78 7.97 -11.78 11.32
C LEU A 78 7.12 -10.81 12.13
N VAL A 79 6.19 -10.12 11.48
CA VAL A 79 5.35 -9.12 12.16
C VAL A 79 4.40 -9.81 13.14
N ASP A 80 3.76 -10.90 12.73
CA ASP A 80 2.89 -11.72 13.58
C ASP A 80 3.63 -12.24 14.82
N SER A 81 4.83 -12.80 14.66
CA SER A 81 5.65 -13.26 15.79
C SER A 81 6.04 -12.11 16.70
N PHE A 82 6.37 -10.95 16.14
CA PHE A 82 6.69 -9.76 16.93
C PHE A 82 5.49 -9.30 17.75
N LEU A 83 4.30 -9.21 17.15
CA LEU A 83 3.09 -8.84 17.88
C LEU A 83 2.76 -9.85 18.98
N ALA A 84 2.87 -11.15 18.70
CA ALA A 84 2.68 -12.21 19.68
C ALA A 84 3.67 -12.11 20.86
N MET A 85 4.96 -11.82 20.60
CA MET A 85 5.97 -11.64 21.63
C MET A 85 5.65 -10.48 22.60
N TYR A 86 5.03 -9.41 22.11
CA TYR A 86 4.64 -8.27 22.93
C TYR A 86 3.21 -8.37 23.49
N GLY A 87 2.51 -9.49 23.26
CA GLY A 87 1.12 -9.67 23.69
C GLY A 87 0.12 -8.77 22.98
N ILE A 88 0.50 -8.19 21.84
CA ILE A 88 -0.39 -7.34 21.03
C ILE A 88 -1.30 -8.26 20.23
N GLY A 89 -2.56 -8.35 20.65
CA GLY A 89 -3.55 -9.18 19.97
C GLY A 89 -4.11 -8.54 18.70
N GLU A 90 -4.81 -9.35 17.90
CA GLU A 90 -5.48 -8.92 16.66
C GLU A 90 -6.50 -7.78 16.86
N LYS A 91 -6.98 -7.59 18.10
CA LYS A 91 -7.88 -6.49 18.48
C LYS A 91 -7.20 -5.13 18.56
N GLU A 92 -5.89 -5.11 18.81
CA GLU A 92 -5.12 -3.87 18.90
C GLU A 92 -4.48 -3.52 17.56
N MET A 93 -4.08 -4.53 16.79
CA MET A 93 -3.41 -4.36 15.51
C MET A 93 -3.87 -5.38 14.46
N SER A 94 -4.36 -4.88 13.32
CA SER A 94 -4.71 -5.70 12.15
C SER A 94 -3.60 -5.64 11.10
N LEU A 95 -3.09 -6.81 10.76
CA LEU A 95 -2.13 -7.00 9.68
C LEU A 95 -2.87 -7.28 8.38
N VAL A 96 -2.72 -6.37 7.41
CA VAL A 96 -3.40 -6.47 6.12
C VAL A 96 -2.40 -6.66 5.01
N ASP A 97 -2.43 -7.84 4.44
CA ASP A 97 -1.67 -8.15 3.26
C ASP A 97 -2.35 -7.55 2.02
N SER A 98 -1.63 -6.66 1.33
CA SER A 98 -2.10 -6.11 0.05
C SER A 98 -2.32 -7.20 -1.01
N GLY A 99 -1.54 -8.28 -0.93
CA GLY A 99 -1.59 -9.45 -1.79
C GLY A 99 -1.49 -9.22 -3.29
N ILE A 100 -0.96 -8.06 -3.65
CA ILE A 100 -0.79 -7.63 -5.01
C ILE A 100 0.71 -7.49 -5.24
N GLY A 101 1.23 -8.36 -6.10
CA GLY A 101 2.62 -8.28 -6.54
C GLY A 101 2.81 -7.29 -7.67
N ASP A 102 4.08 -7.01 -7.97
CA ASP A 102 4.50 -6.21 -9.12
C ASP A 102 4.02 -6.84 -10.44
N ASN A 103 3.51 -6.02 -11.35
CA ASN A 103 3.26 -6.44 -12.72
C ASN A 103 4.36 -5.90 -13.65
N LEU A 104 4.50 -6.52 -14.84
CA LEU A 104 5.49 -6.10 -15.84
C LEU A 104 5.37 -4.62 -16.21
N PHE A 105 4.16 -4.05 -16.21
CA PHE A 105 3.93 -2.63 -16.53
C PHE A 105 4.47 -1.69 -15.45
N LEU A 106 4.31 -2.04 -14.16
CA LEU A 106 4.86 -1.31 -13.03
C LEU A 106 6.39 -1.38 -13.06
N LEU A 107 6.97 -2.55 -13.28
CA LEU A 107 8.43 -2.73 -13.37
C LEU A 107 9.02 -1.98 -14.57
N ALA A 108 8.42 -2.13 -15.76
CA ALA A 108 8.83 -1.42 -16.97
C ALA A 108 8.70 0.09 -16.80
N GLY A 109 7.62 0.55 -16.16
CA GLY A 109 7.40 1.96 -15.89
C GLY A 109 8.41 2.54 -14.90
N ILE A 110 8.72 1.83 -13.81
CA ILE A 110 9.80 2.21 -12.88
C ILE A 110 11.14 2.26 -13.60
N PHE A 111 11.43 1.27 -14.46
CA PHE A 111 12.66 1.22 -15.25
C PHE A 111 12.79 2.40 -16.21
N CYS A 112 11.74 2.71 -16.98
CA CYS A 112 11.70 3.86 -17.88
C CYS A 112 11.86 5.19 -17.13
N CYS A 113 11.29 5.32 -15.92
CA CYS A 113 11.46 6.51 -15.09
C CYS A 113 12.89 6.74 -14.59
N ARG A 114 13.80 5.75 -14.69
CA ARG A 114 15.24 5.95 -14.39
C ARG A 114 15.93 6.80 -15.45
N PHE A 115 15.35 6.90 -16.65
CA PHE A 115 15.87 7.70 -17.74
C PHE A 115 15.01 8.96 -17.92
N PRO A 116 15.57 10.18 -17.76
CA PRO A 116 14.80 11.43 -17.84
C PRO A 116 13.98 11.58 -19.13
N LEU A 117 14.52 11.10 -20.25
CA LEU A 117 13.89 11.14 -21.57
C LEU A 117 12.68 10.20 -21.69
N LEU A 118 12.70 9.07 -20.97
CA LEU A 118 11.63 8.05 -21.00
C LEU A 118 10.66 8.19 -19.82
N ALA A 119 10.91 9.12 -18.90
CA ALA A 119 10.05 9.39 -17.75
C ALA A 119 8.55 9.62 -18.09
N PRO A 120 8.16 10.36 -19.15
CA PRO A 120 6.74 10.47 -19.49
C PRO A 120 6.13 9.13 -19.90
N LEU A 121 6.85 8.30 -20.67
CA LEU A 121 6.41 6.96 -21.03
C LEU A 121 6.34 6.04 -19.79
N GLY A 122 7.34 6.11 -18.91
CA GLY A 122 7.36 5.37 -17.66
C GLY A 122 6.14 5.66 -16.79
N ARG A 123 5.72 6.93 -16.68
CA ARG A 123 4.48 7.32 -15.98
C ARG A 123 3.23 6.70 -16.59
N THR A 124 3.12 6.65 -17.92
CA THR A 124 1.96 6.02 -18.59
C THR A 124 1.92 4.51 -18.34
N LEU A 125 3.08 3.84 -18.32
CA LEU A 125 3.19 2.42 -18.00
C LEU A 125 2.82 2.14 -16.54
N ILE A 126 3.33 2.94 -15.60
CA ILE A 126 2.96 2.86 -14.17
C ILE A 126 1.45 3.04 -14.02
N PHE A 127 0.86 4.05 -14.67
CA PHE A 127 -0.58 4.31 -14.58
C PHE A 127 -1.41 3.15 -15.11
N THR A 128 -1.00 2.57 -16.24
CA THR A 128 -1.66 1.39 -16.83
C THR A 128 -1.55 0.18 -15.91
N GLY A 129 -0.37 -0.07 -15.35
CA GLY A 129 -0.13 -1.13 -14.38
C GLY A 129 -0.95 -0.94 -13.11
N LEU A 130 -1.05 0.29 -12.61
CA LEU A 130 -1.82 0.65 -11.43
C LEU A 130 -3.33 0.50 -11.67
N LYS A 131 -3.83 0.90 -12.84
CA LYS A 131 -5.25 0.75 -13.21
C LYS A 131 -5.70 -0.71 -13.14
N LYS A 132 -4.84 -1.67 -13.50
CA LYS A 132 -5.11 -3.10 -13.40
C LYS A 132 -5.27 -3.58 -11.95
N HIS A 133 -4.54 -2.98 -11.02
CA HIS A 133 -4.58 -3.34 -9.59
C HIS A 133 -5.60 -2.52 -8.79
N TRP A 134 -6.06 -1.39 -9.34
CA TRP A 134 -6.94 -0.44 -8.67
C TRP A 134 -8.21 -1.09 -8.12
N GLY A 135 -8.92 -1.86 -8.93
CA GLY A 135 -10.14 -2.55 -8.49
C GLY A 135 -9.88 -3.54 -7.35
N ARG A 136 -8.73 -4.22 -7.36
CA ARG A 136 -8.33 -5.13 -6.29
C ARG A 136 -7.99 -4.39 -5.00
N LEU A 137 -7.27 -3.27 -5.10
CA LEU A 137 -6.93 -2.41 -3.95
C LEU A 137 -8.20 -1.86 -3.29
N VAL A 138 -9.14 -1.34 -4.09
CA VAL A 138 -10.43 -0.83 -3.60
C VAL A 138 -11.25 -1.95 -2.95
N GLY A 139 -11.31 -3.12 -3.57
CA GLY A 139 -11.99 -4.28 -2.98
C GLY A 139 -11.34 -4.75 -1.67
N LEU A 140 -10.02 -4.71 -1.59
CA LEU A 140 -9.28 -5.04 -0.37
C LEU A 140 -9.59 -4.06 0.75
N THR A 141 -9.48 -2.76 0.50
CA THR A 141 -9.73 -1.73 1.53
C THR A 141 -11.17 -1.76 2.00
N ALA A 142 -12.14 -1.96 1.10
CA ALA A 142 -13.54 -2.13 1.46
C ALA A 142 -13.76 -3.33 2.39
N ARG A 143 -13.17 -4.49 2.07
CA ARG A 143 -13.27 -5.70 2.92
C ARG A 143 -12.67 -5.49 4.30
N VAL A 144 -11.49 -4.86 4.36
CA VAL A 144 -10.82 -4.56 5.64
C VAL A 144 -11.66 -3.61 6.47
N ARG A 145 -12.21 -2.54 5.87
CA ARG A 145 -13.09 -1.61 6.59
C ARG A 145 -14.32 -2.32 7.14
N MET A 146 -14.96 -3.21 6.37
CA MET A 146 -16.08 -4.00 6.86
C MET A 146 -15.69 -4.92 8.02
N SER A 147 -14.53 -5.58 7.97
CA SER A 147 -14.06 -6.41 9.09
C SER A 147 -13.78 -5.61 10.35
N LEU A 148 -13.28 -4.38 10.21
CA LEU A 148 -13.01 -3.47 11.34
C LEU A 148 -14.29 -2.99 12.01
N VAL A 149 -15.38 -2.79 11.25
CA VAL A 149 -16.69 -2.43 11.80
C VAL A 149 -17.33 -3.61 12.56
N SER A 150 -17.06 -4.84 12.15
CA SER A 150 -17.61 -6.05 12.79
C SER A 150 -16.87 -6.52 14.04
N LEU A 151 -15.74 -5.89 14.40
CA LEU A 151 -15.00 -6.22 15.61
C LEU A 151 -15.67 -5.54 16.82
N PRO A 152 -16.11 -6.30 17.85
CA PRO A 152 -16.79 -5.77 19.03
C PRO A 152 -15.86 -5.01 19.97
#